data_AF-A0A177BAW6-F1
#
_entry.id   AF-A0A177BAW6-F1
#
_cell.length_a   1.000
_cell.length_b   1.000
_cell.length_c   1.000
_cell.angle_alpha   90.00
_cell.angle_beta   90.00
_cell.angle_gamma   90.00
#
_symmetry.space_group_name_H-M   'P 1'
#
loop_
_entity.id
_entity.type
_entity.pdbx_description
1 polymer ?
#
loop_
_entity_poly.entity_id
_entity_poly.type
_entity_poly.pdbx_seq_one_letter_code
_entity_poly.pdbx_strand_id
1 'polypeptide(L)' 'MHLNVSQKIEILNQIDNGMKPFQISLQYGVSRGIIYYIKKNRMKLNDSLKYLYSRTKTCKNLISCSFPKMEEALFY' A
#
# COMPACT_ATOMS: atom_id res chain seq x y z
N MET A 1 -0.21 -3.23 -20.01
CA MET A 1 0.67 -2.35 -19.20
C MET A 1 0.22 -2.45 -17.75
N HIS A 2 1.11 -2.83 -16.83
CA HIS A 2 0.79 -2.99 -15.41
C HIS A 2 1.44 -1.86 -14.61
N LEU A 3 0.64 -1.10 -13.86
CA LEU A 3 1.12 -0.02 -12.99
C LEU A 3 1.43 -0.57 -11.60
N ASN A 4 2.67 -0.36 -11.16
CA ASN A 4 3.08 -0.67 -9.79
C ASN A 4 2.38 0.26 -8.78
N VAL A 5 2.32 -0.18 -7.52
CA VAL A 5 1.70 0.58 -6.44
C VAL A 5 2.38 1.93 -6.25
N SER A 6 3.72 1.99 -6.31
CA SER A 6 4.50 3.24 -6.25
C SER A 6 4.11 4.23 -7.36
N GLN A 7 4.00 3.78 -8.60
CA GLN A 7 3.60 4.62 -9.73
C GLN A 7 2.16 5.15 -9.58
N LYS A 8 1.24 4.35 -9.03
CA LYS A 8 -0.14 4.80 -8.74
C LYS A 8 -0.17 5.93 -7.72
N ILE A 9 0.76 5.94 -6.76
CA ILE A 9 0.89 6.99 -5.74
C ILE A 9 1.47 8.25 -6.35
N GLU A 10 2.50 8.13 -7.19
CA GLU A 10 3.05 9.28 -7.92
C GLU A 10 1.99 9.95 -8.79
N ILE A 11 1.17 9.16 -9.49
CA ILE A 11 0.04 9.66 -10.26
C ILE A 11 -0.93 10.44 -9.36
N LEU A 12 -1.25 9.95 -8.16
CA LEU A 12 -2.11 10.67 -7.22
C LEU A 12 -1.48 12.00 -6.78
N ASN A 13 -0.18 12.00 -6.44
CA ASN A 13 0.53 13.22 -6.06
C ASN A 13 0.55 14.25 -7.18
N GLN A 14 0.75 13.82 -8.43
CA GLN A 14 0.70 14.71 -9.59
C GLN A 14 -0.69 15.31 -9.82
N ILE A 15 -1.76 14.53 -9.60
CA ILE A 15 -3.14 15.04 -9.66
C ILE A 15 -3.38 16.08 -8.55
N ASP A 16 -2.91 15.81 -7.34
CA ASP A 16 -3.07 16.72 -6.20
C ASP A 16 -2.26 18.02 -6.38
N ASN A 17 -1.11 17.94 -7.07
CA ASN A 17 -0.32 19.10 -7.51
C ASN A 17 -0.96 19.88 -8.68
N GLY A 18 -2.13 19.45 -9.17
CA GLY A 18 -2.87 20.16 -10.21
C GLY A 18 -2.48 19.80 -11.65
N MET A 19 -1.70 18.73 -11.87
CA MET A 19 -1.36 18.28 -13.22
C MET A 19 -2.61 17.72 -13.94
N LYS A 20 -2.75 18.02 -15.22
CA LYS A 20 -3.91 17.57 -16.01
C LYS A 20 -3.84 16.05 -16.25
N PRO A 21 -4.95 15.30 -16.11
CA PRO A 21 -4.97 13.86 -16.37
C PRO A 21 -4.48 13.45 -17.78
N PHE A 22 -4.62 14.34 -18.77
CA PHE A 22 -4.10 14.11 -20.12
C PHE A 22 -2.56 14.06 -20.16
N GLN A 23 -1.88 14.94 -19.41
CA GLN A 23 -0.42 14.97 -19.36
C GLN A 23 0.13 13.72 -18.67
N ILE A 24 -0.51 13.33 -17.56
CA ILE A 24 -0.19 12.11 -16.83
C ILE A 24 -0.42 10.86 -17.70
N SER A 25 -1.50 10.85 -18.49
CA SER A 25 -1.83 9.77 -19.44
C SER A 25 -0.72 9.56 -20.46
N LEU A 26 -0.18 10.66 -21.01
CA LEU A 26 0.95 10.62 -21.94
C LEU A 26 2.24 10.17 -21.24
N GLN A 27 2.53 10.70 -20.05
CA GLN A 27 3.77 10.39 -19.33
C GLN A 27 3.90 8.90 -18.97
N TYR A 28 2.80 8.28 -18.52
CA TYR A 28 2.80 6.89 -18.07
C TYR A 28 2.28 5.90 -19.13
N GLY A 29 1.91 6.38 -20.33
CA GLY A 29 1.39 5.54 -21.40
C GLY A 29 0.07 4.82 -21.06
N VAL A 30 -0.75 5.40 -20.17
CA VAL A 30 -2.00 4.79 -19.68
C VAL A 30 -3.21 5.61 -20.07
N SER A 31 -4.34 4.93 -20.28
CA SER A 31 -5.58 5.60 -20.64
C SER A 31 -6.07 6.52 -19.50
N ARG A 32 -6.78 7.59 -19.88
CA ARG A 32 -7.40 8.51 -18.91
C ARG A 32 -8.34 7.79 -17.95
N GLY A 33 -9.01 6.73 -18.42
CA GLY A 33 -9.88 5.89 -17.60
C GLY A 33 -9.15 5.25 -16.43
N ILE A 34 -7.92 4.78 -16.63
CA ILE A 34 -7.07 4.23 -15.57
C ILE A 34 -6.74 5.31 -14.54
N ILE A 35 -6.45 6.54 -14.98
CA ILE A 35 -6.16 7.67 -14.09
C ILE A 35 -7.36 8.02 -13.23
N TYR A 36 -8.56 8.10 -13.82
CA TYR A 36 -9.80 8.31 -13.07
C TYR A 36 -10.09 7.16 -12.11
N TYR A 37 -9.80 5.91 -12.51
CA TYR A 37 -9.94 4.74 -11.66
C TYR A 37 -9.00 4.79 -10.45
N ILE A 38 -7.74 5.20 -10.65
CA ILE A 38 -6.77 5.42 -9.57
C ILE A 38 -7.26 6.52 -8.63
N LYS A 39 -7.71 7.65 -9.18
CA LYS A 39 -8.28 8.77 -8.41
C LYS A 39 -9.48 8.33 -7.55
N LYS A 40 -10.39 7.53 -8.13
CA LYS A 40 -11.56 6.99 -7.43
C LYS A 40 -11.17 6.06 -6.28
N ASN A 41 -10.11 5.28 -6.44
CA ASN A 41 -9.63 4.32 -5.45
C ASN A 41 -8.54 4.87 -4.51
N ARG A 42 -8.34 6.19 -4.43
CA ARG A 42 -7.27 6.80 -3.61
C ARG A 42 -7.29 6.36 -2.15
N MET A 43 -8.48 6.21 -1.55
CA MET A 43 -8.61 5.83 -0.14
C MET A 43 -8.11 4.41 0.08
N LYS A 44 -8.51 3.47 -0.78
CA LYS A 44 -8.07 2.07 -0.72
C LYS A 44 -6.56 1.93 -0.92
N LEU A 45 -5.98 2.75 -1.81
CA LEU A 45 -4.53 2.79 -2.00
C LEU A 45 -3.83 3.29 -0.74
N ASN A 46 -4.34 4.35 -0.12
CA ASN A 46 -3.75 4.90 1.09
C ASN A 46 -3.87 3.95 2.28
N ASP A 47 -5.01 3.26 2.42
CA ASP A 47 -5.20 2.23 3.44
C ASP A 47 -4.26 1.05 3.19
N SER A 48 -4.11 0.60 1.95
CA SER A 48 -3.15 -0.48 1.62
C SER A 48 -1.72 -0.13 2.01
N LEU A 49 -1.31 1.14 1.85
CA LEU A 49 -0.01 1.63 2.30
C LEU A 49 0.11 1.62 3.83
N LYS A 50 -0.92 2.08 4.54
CA LYS A 50 -0.95 2.03 6.01
C LYS A 50 -0.82 0.59 6.52
N TYR A 51 -1.54 -0.35 5.90
CA TYR A 51 -1.46 -1.77 6.25
C TYR A 51 -0.10 -2.40 5.88
N LEU A 52 0.52 -2.00 4.78
CA LEU A 52 1.89 -2.40 4.45
C LEU A 52 2.89 -1.87 5.48
N TYR A 53 2.77 -0.62 5.88
CA TYR A 53 3.63 0.02 6.88
C TYR A 53 3.44 -0.57 8.28
N SER A 54 2.22 -0.98 8.63
CA SER A 54 1.94 -1.66 9.90
C SER A 54 2.35 -3.12 9.88
N ARG A 55 2.40 -3.78 8.71
CA ARG A 55 2.92 -5.15 8.58
C ARG A 55 4.45 -5.20 8.67
N THR A 56 5.16 -4.19 8.16
CA THR A 56 6.63 -4.09 8.26
C THR A 56 7.10 -3.56 9.62
N LYS A 57 6.30 -2.72 10.30
CA LYS A 57 6.44 -2.48 11.74
C LYS A 57 5.98 -3.72 12.48
N THR A 58 6.84 -4.74 12.55
CA THR A 58 6.78 -5.90 13.45
C THR A 58 5.37 -6.16 13.96
N CYS A 59 4.63 -7.08 13.32
CA CYS A 59 3.60 -7.81 14.05
C CYS A 59 4.22 -8.20 15.38
N LYS A 60 3.83 -7.53 16.47
CA LYS A 60 4.25 -7.91 17.79
C LYS A 60 3.65 -9.28 17.93
N ASN A 61 4.48 -10.33 17.80
CA ASN A 61 4.05 -11.67 18.18
C ASN A 61 3.33 -11.53 19.52
N LEU A 62 2.20 -12.24 19.67
CA LEU A 62 1.49 -12.36 20.94
C LEU A 62 2.52 -12.41 22.07
N ILE A 63 2.33 -11.58 23.10
CA ILE A 63 3.26 -11.38 24.23
C ILE A 63 3.96 -12.71 24.48
N SER A 64 5.27 -12.76 24.20
CA SER A 64 6.05 -13.98 24.37
C SER A 64 5.84 -14.46 25.81
N CYS A 65 5.44 -15.72 25.97
CA CYS A 65 5.15 -16.29 27.27
C CYS A 65 6.33 -16.05 28.22
N SER A 66 6.05 -15.67 29.47
CA SER A 66 7.08 -15.35 30.47
C SER A 66 7.97 -16.54 30.80
N PHE A 67 7.55 -17.77 30.47
CA PHE A 67 8.27 -19.00 30.76
C PHE A 67 8.29 -19.95 29.55
N PRO A 68 9.08 -19.65 28.51
CA PRO A 68 9.09 -20.44 27.27
C PRO A 68 9.54 -21.90 27.49
N LYS A 69 10.42 -22.13 28.48
CA LYS A 69 10.87 -23.48 28.86
C LYS A 69 9.78 -24.33 29.51
N MET A 70 8.80 -23.70 30.18
CA MET A 70 7.67 -24.43 30.79
C MET A 70 6.70 -24.87 29.71
N GLU A 71 6.41 -24.01 28.73
CA GLU A 71 5.56 -24.38 27.60
C GLU A 71 6.13 -25.57 26.83
N GLU A 72 7.43 -25.53 26.51
CA GLU A 72 8.09 -26.64 25.80
C GLU A 72 7.98 -27.97 26.54
N ALA A 73 8.00 -27.97 27.88
CA ALA A 73 7.85 -29.18 28.69
C ALA A 73 6.40 -29.65 28.88
N LEU A 74 5.39 -28.84 28.57
CA LEU A 74 3.97 -29.20 28.68
C LEU A 74 3.38 -29.75 27.37
N PHE A 75 4.04 -29.48 26.24
CA PHE A 75 3.59 -29.91 24.90
C PHE A 75 4.33 -31.15 24.36
N TYR A 76 5.23 -31.76 25.15
CA TYR A 76 5.84 -33.07 24.92
C TYR A 76 5.45 -34.04 26.03
#